data_AF-A0A1D7VML6-F1
#
_entry.id   AF-A0A1D7VML6-F1
#
_cell.length_a   1.000
_cell.length_b   1.000
_cell.length_c   1.000
_cell.angle_alpha   90.00
_cell.angle_beta   90.00
_cell.angle_gamma   90.00
#
_symmetry.space_group_name_H-M   'P 1'
#
loop_
_entity.id
_entity.type
_entity.pdbx_description
1 polymer ?
#
loop_
_entity_poly.entity_id
_entity_poly.type
_entity_poly.pdbx_seq_one_letter_code
_entity_poly.pdbx_strand_id
1 'polypeptide(L)'
;MREFDTPGENIEVEYQFCVGGGGGKYQGRGYGTVDDGGGARKVDAFIVETRLERGDVVITSKRCDFTKAVNSRDGINIDCASPYALGRTHYAGDGRIYIDIDNDGRSGTWYDLPGSIPLP
;
A
#
# COMPACT_ATOMS: atom_id res chain seq x y z
N MET A 1 4.59 -9.52 -6.19
CA MET A 1 5.10 -8.54 -7.17
C MET A 1 4.07 -8.35 -8.26
N ARG A 2 3.87 -7.10 -8.70
CA ARG A 2 2.94 -6.73 -9.77
C ARG A 2 3.57 -5.61 -10.60
N GLU A 3 3.54 -5.76 -11.91
CA GLU A 3 4.05 -4.77 -12.87
C GLU A 3 2.92 -3.87 -13.39
N PHE A 4 3.23 -2.61 -13.67
CA PHE A 4 2.31 -1.64 -14.24
C PHE A 4 2.92 -0.94 -15.46
N ASP A 5 2.17 -0.92 -16.56
CA ASP A 5 2.58 -0.25 -17.79
C ASP A 5 2.62 1.27 -17.57
N THR A 6 3.83 1.85 -17.57
CA THR A 6 4.05 3.30 -17.36
C THR A 6 4.90 3.91 -18.47
N PRO A 7 4.86 5.25 -18.67
CA PRO A 7 5.76 5.90 -19.61
C PRO A 7 7.25 5.60 -19.35
N GLY A 8 7.97 5.19 -20.40
CA GLY A 8 9.34 4.71 -20.31
C GLY A 8 9.37 3.25 -19.85
N GLU A 9 10.08 2.98 -18.75
CA GLU A 9 10.09 1.67 -18.09
C GLU A 9 8.79 1.45 -17.29
N ASN A 10 8.35 0.20 -17.19
CA ASN A 10 7.23 -0.21 -16.36
C ASN A 10 7.64 -0.19 -14.89
N ILE A 11 6.78 0.25 -13.97
CA ILE A 11 7.09 0.15 -12.55
C ILE A 11 6.75 -1.24 -12.02
N GLU A 12 7.61 -1.79 -11.18
CA GLU A 12 7.38 -3.04 -10.46
C GLU A 12 7.06 -2.75 -8.99
N VAL A 13 5.97 -3.34 -8.48
CA VAL A 13 5.54 -3.14 -7.09
C VAL A 13 5.55 -4.47 -6.34
N GLU A 14 6.40 -4.56 -5.33
CA GLU A 14 6.34 -5.60 -4.31
C GLU A 14 5.78 -5.00 -3.03
N TYR A 15 4.68 -5.55 -2.50
CA TYR A 15 4.07 -5.04 -1.28
C TYR A 15 3.37 -6.14 -0.50
N GLN A 16 3.51 -6.10 0.83
CA GLN A 16 2.88 -7.05 1.73
C GLN A 16 2.25 -6.35 2.93
N PHE A 17 1.25 -6.98 3.54
CA PHE A 17 0.55 -6.50 4.72
C PHE A 17 0.75 -7.42 5.91
N CYS A 18 0.72 -6.82 7.10
CA CYS A 18 0.67 -7.52 8.36
C CYS A 18 -0.07 -6.69 9.42
N VAL A 19 -0.49 -7.35 10.50
CA VAL A 19 -0.89 -6.66 11.72
C VAL A 19 0.36 -6.40 12.54
N GLY A 20 0.73 -5.13 12.70
CA GLY A 20 1.78 -4.70 13.62
C GLY A 20 1.21 -4.37 14.99
N GLY A 21 1.87 -4.77 16.07
CA GLY A 21 1.40 -4.41 17.41
C GLY A 21 1.83 -5.35 18.52
N GLY A 22 1.59 -4.94 19.75
CA GLY A 22 1.91 -5.65 20.99
C GLY A 22 1.43 -4.87 22.21
N GLY A 23 1.24 -5.55 23.35
CA GLY A 23 0.84 -4.89 24.60
C GLY A 23 -0.52 -4.17 24.55
N GLY A 24 -1.48 -4.69 23.77
CA GLY A 24 -2.83 -4.12 23.65
C GLY A 24 -2.97 -2.96 22.65
N LYS A 25 -1.97 -2.76 21.78
CA LYS A 25 -2.02 -1.79 20.67
C LYS A 25 -1.73 -2.49 19.36
N TYR A 26 -2.60 -2.31 18.37
CA TYR A 26 -2.53 -2.98 17.08
C TYR A 26 -2.77 -1.99 15.93
N GLN A 27 -2.13 -2.19 14.78
CA GLN A 27 -2.27 -1.38 13.58
C GLN A 27 -2.10 -2.25 12.34
N GLY A 28 -2.76 -1.89 11.24
CA GLY A 28 -2.49 -2.48 9.93
C GLY A 28 -1.24 -1.83 9.38
N ARG A 29 -0.25 -2.62 8.96
CA ARG A 29 0.98 -2.11 8.35
C ARG A 29 1.18 -2.80 7.02
N GLY A 30 1.53 -2.00 6.02
CA GLY A 30 1.99 -2.47 4.74
C GLY A 30 3.40 -1.97 4.48
N TYR A 31 4.22 -2.78 3.83
CA TYR A 31 5.57 -2.40 3.45
C TYR A 31 6.03 -3.14 2.20
N GLY A 32 6.95 -2.54 1.47
CA GLY A 32 7.53 -3.12 0.26
C GLY A 32 8.33 -2.12 -0.56
N THR A 33 8.50 -2.41 -1.85
CA THR A 33 9.29 -1.62 -2.79
C THR A 33 8.50 -1.24 -4.03
N VAL A 34 8.87 -0.12 -4.63
CA VAL A 34 8.55 0.20 -6.02
C VAL A 34 9.86 0.42 -6.77
N ASP A 35 10.10 -0.42 -7.75
CA ASP A 35 11.26 -0.42 -8.62
C ASP A 35 10.90 0.18 -10.00
N ASP A 36 11.91 0.61 -10.75
CA ASP A 36 11.81 1.31 -12.04
C ASP A 36 11.01 2.63 -12.00
N GLY A 37 11.00 3.24 -10.82
CA GLY A 37 10.53 4.61 -10.59
C GLY A 37 11.49 5.67 -11.14
N GLY A 38 11.07 6.94 -11.11
CA GLY A 38 11.88 8.06 -11.60
C GLY A 38 11.99 8.15 -13.12
N GLY A 39 12.91 8.97 -13.61
CA GLY A 39 13.05 9.24 -15.04
C GLY A 39 11.92 10.14 -15.57
N ALA A 40 11.12 9.63 -16.50
CA ALA A 40 9.89 10.29 -16.92
C ALA A 40 8.84 10.23 -15.80
N ARG A 41 7.87 11.15 -15.79
CA ARG A 41 6.71 11.05 -14.90
C ARG A 41 5.97 9.74 -15.20
N LYS A 42 5.79 8.88 -14.19
CA LYS A 42 5.24 7.52 -14.29
C LYS A 42 3.75 7.48 -13.97
N VAL A 43 3.36 8.20 -12.91
CA VAL A 43 2.03 8.12 -12.31
C VAL A 43 1.49 9.51 -11.99
N ASP A 44 0.19 9.70 -12.17
CA ASP A 44 -0.57 10.83 -11.67
C ASP A 44 -0.90 10.69 -10.18
N ALA A 45 -1.07 9.45 -9.72
CA ALA A 45 -1.26 9.12 -8.31
C ALA A 45 -0.75 7.72 -7.98
N PHE A 46 -0.11 7.58 -6.82
CA PHE A 46 0.22 6.29 -6.22
C PHE A 46 -0.08 6.36 -4.73
N ILE A 47 -1.18 5.73 -4.31
CA ILE A 47 -1.69 5.80 -2.94
C ILE A 47 -1.81 4.38 -2.39
N VAL A 48 -1.24 4.14 -1.23
CA VAL A 48 -1.44 2.89 -0.50
C VAL A 48 -2.43 3.13 0.62
N GLU A 49 -3.49 2.32 0.69
CA GLU A 49 -4.38 2.25 1.85
C GLU A 49 -4.07 1.01 2.68
N THR A 50 -3.79 1.19 3.96
CA THR A 50 -3.67 0.10 4.94
C THR A 50 -4.85 0.12 5.87
N ARG A 51 -5.37 -1.06 6.23
CA ARG A 51 -6.51 -1.21 7.13
C ARG A 51 -6.21 -2.23 8.21
N LEU A 52 -6.71 -1.92 9.40
CA LEU A 52 -6.86 -2.87 10.50
C LEU A 52 -8.33 -3.21 10.61
N GLU A 53 -8.66 -4.50 10.53
CA GLU A 53 -10.03 -4.98 10.50
C GLU A 53 -10.32 -5.96 11.64
N ARG A 54 -11.60 -6.08 12.01
CA ARG A 54 -12.07 -7.10 12.96
C ARG A 54 -13.46 -7.58 12.54
N GLY A 55 -13.54 -8.82 12.04
CA GLY A 55 -14.79 -9.41 11.57
C GLY A 55 -15.44 -8.57 10.47
N ASP A 56 -14.67 -8.28 9.41
CA ASP A 56 -15.07 -7.49 8.22
C ASP A 56 -15.42 -6.02 8.49
N VAL A 57 -15.12 -5.53 9.70
CA VAL A 57 -15.27 -4.11 10.04
C VAL A 57 -13.90 -3.45 10.11
N VAL A 58 -13.70 -2.40 9.30
CA VAL A 58 -12.52 -1.54 9.37
C VAL A 58 -12.52 -0.76 10.68
N ILE A 59 -11.53 -1.00 11.52
CA ILE A 59 -11.34 -0.35 12.82
C ILE A 59 -10.55 0.94 12.66
N THR A 60 -9.51 0.89 11.83
CA THR A 60 -8.70 2.05 11.49
C THR A 60 -8.03 1.83 10.15
N SER A 61 -7.77 2.91 9.42
CA SER A 61 -7.09 2.88 8.14
C SER A 61 -6.22 4.11 7.96
N LYS A 62 -5.29 4.04 7.02
CA LYS A 62 -4.51 5.19 6.57
C LYS A 62 -4.24 5.09 5.08
N ARG A 63 -4.29 6.24 4.41
CA ARG A 63 -3.78 6.42 3.05
C ARG A 63 -2.43 7.12 3.10
N CYS A 64 -1.44 6.54 2.44
CA CYS A 64 -0.12 7.13 2.25
C CYS A 64 0.08 7.41 0.77
N ASP A 65 0.37 8.66 0.44
CA ASP A 65 0.64 9.11 -0.92
C ASP A 65 2.15 9.03 -1.20
N PHE A 66 2.53 8.18 -2.16
CA PHE A 66 3.91 8.01 -2.62
C PHE A 66 4.12 8.53 -4.04
N THR A 67 3.15 9.25 -4.63
CA THR A 67 3.19 9.75 -6.01
C THR A 67 4.49 10.48 -6.31
N LYS A 68 4.88 11.42 -5.43
CA LYS A 68 6.13 12.17 -5.60
C LYS A 68 7.36 11.27 -5.51
N ALA A 69 7.35 10.28 -4.63
CA ALA A 69 8.48 9.37 -4.45
C ALA A 69 8.68 8.50 -5.70
N VAL A 70 7.60 7.86 -6.18
CA VAL A 70 7.60 7.00 -7.38
C VAL A 70 8.09 7.76 -8.60
N ASN A 71 7.65 9.01 -8.77
CA ASN A 71 8.08 9.83 -9.91
C ASN A 71 9.51 10.40 -9.79
N SER A 72 10.16 10.33 -8.63
CA SER A 72 11.42 11.03 -8.38
C SER A 72 12.66 10.16 -8.41
N ARG A 73 12.53 8.85 -8.13
CA ARG A 73 13.66 7.94 -7.99
C ARG A 73 13.21 6.49 -8.14
N ASP A 74 14.17 5.67 -8.53
CA ASP A 74 14.08 4.21 -8.53
C ASP A 74 14.28 3.62 -7.12
N GLY A 75 13.82 2.39 -6.90
CA GLY A 75 14.06 1.58 -5.71
C GLY A 75 13.50 2.19 -4.44
N ILE A 76 12.24 2.64 -4.45
CA ILE A 76 11.65 3.28 -3.27
C ILE A 76 11.11 2.26 -2.29
N ASN A 77 11.54 2.38 -1.04
CA ASN A 77 10.84 1.72 0.06
C ASN A 77 9.54 2.47 0.38
N ILE A 78 8.43 1.73 0.37
CA ILE A 78 7.11 2.22 0.74
C ILE A 78 6.68 1.54 2.04
N ASP A 79 6.33 2.33 3.05
CA ASP A 79 5.88 1.86 4.36
C ASP A 79 4.70 2.72 4.81
N CYS A 80 3.57 2.07 5.05
CA CYS A 80 2.36 2.74 5.47
C CYS A 80 1.74 1.97 6.64
N ALA A 81 1.43 2.66 7.73
CA ALA A 81 0.81 2.07 8.90
C ALA A 81 -0.43 2.88 9.30
N SER A 82 -1.54 2.20 9.54
CA SER A 82 -2.73 2.80 10.13
C SER A 82 -2.39 3.34 11.54
N PRO A 83 -3.20 4.25 12.09
CA PRO A 83 -3.17 4.52 13.52
C PRO A 83 -3.27 3.23 14.35
N TYR A 84 -2.81 3.29 15.60
CA TYR A 84 -3.02 2.21 16.57
C TYR A 84 -4.48 2.20 17.04
N ALA A 85 -5.09 1.01 17.02
CA ALA A 85 -6.27 0.69 17.79
C ALA A 85 -5.88 0.10 19.15
N LEU A 86 -6.59 0.52 20.21
CA LEU A 86 -6.42 -0.02 21.55
C LEU A 86 -7.32 -1.25 21.76
N GLY A 87 -6.85 -2.21 22.56
CA GLY A 87 -7.68 -3.28 23.10
C GLY A 87 -7.51 -4.64 22.40
N ARG A 88 -8.64 -5.28 22.09
CA ARG A 88 -8.82 -6.75 21.92
C ARG A 88 -7.91 -7.42 20.89
N THR A 89 -7.71 -8.72 21.04
CA THR A 89 -7.10 -9.65 20.07
C THR A 89 -8.03 -9.91 18.87
N HIS A 90 -7.56 -10.66 17.85
CA HIS A 90 -8.29 -11.03 16.62
C HIS A 90 -8.44 -9.94 15.56
N TYR A 91 -7.40 -9.13 15.35
CA TYR A 91 -7.35 -8.24 14.20
C TYR A 91 -6.82 -8.97 12.95
N ALA A 92 -7.32 -8.55 11.81
CA ALA A 92 -6.74 -8.82 10.49
C ALA A 92 -6.16 -7.52 9.92
N GLY A 93 -5.16 -7.65 9.06
CA GLY A 93 -4.54 -6.53 8.36
C GLY A 93 -4.61 -6.78 6.87
N ASP A 94 -5.09 -5.79 6.14
CA ASP A 94 -5.12 -5.82 4.69
C ASP A 94 -4.91 -4.42 4.11
N GLY A 95 -5.03 -4.32 2.79
CA GLY A 95 -5.03 -3.02 2.14
C GLY A 95 -5.07 -3.13 0.63
N ARG A 96 -4.87 -1.98 0.00
CA ARG A 96 -5.00 -1.83 -1.45
C ARG A 96 -4.14 -0.69 -1.95
N ILE A 97 -3.76 -0.78 -3.23
CA ILE A 97 -3.00 0.25 -3.93
C ILE A 97 -3.92 0.91 -4.95
N TYR A 98 -4.02 2.22 -4.90
CA TYR A 98 -4.55 3.03 -5.99
C TYR A 98 -3.39 3.52 -6.83
N ILE A 99 -3.48 3.28 -8.13
CA ILE A 99 -2.51 3.79 -9.09
C ILE A 99 -3.25 4.41 -10.26
N ASP A 100 -2.78 5.59 -10.64
CA ASP A 100 -3.23 6.36 -11.79
C ASP A 100 -2.01 6.61 -12.68
N ILE A 101 -2.00 6.03 -13.87
CA ILE A 101 -0.83 6.01 -14.75
C ILE A 101 -0.77 7.35 -15.51
N ASP A 102 0.42 7.94 -15.58
CA ASP A 102 0.60 9.24 -16.23
C ASP A 102 0.18 9.17 -17.71
N ASN A 103 -0.77 10.03 -18.08
CA ASN A 103 -1.21 10.23 -19.47
C ASN A 103 -1.72 8.98 -20.21
N ASP A 104 -2.21 7.95 -19.51
CA ASP A 104 -2.79 6.76 -20.16
C ASP A 104 -4.24 6.98 -20.67
N GLY A 105 -4.84 8.14 -20.33
CA GLY A 105 -6.19 8.53 -20.70
C GLY A 105 -7.29 7.80 -19.91
N ARG A 106 -6.93 7.12 -18.81
CA ARG A 106 -7.84 6.41 -17.91
C ARG A 106 -7.82 7.07 -16.53
N SER A 107 -8.78 6.69 -15.69
CA SER A 107 -8.74 7.03 -14.26
C SER A 107 -8.03 5.93 -13.50
N GLY A 108 -7.40 6.27 -12.39
CA GLY A 108 -6.72 5.28 -11.56
C GLY A 108 -7.62 4.14 -11.06
N THR A 109 -6.98 3.01 -10.77
CA THR A 109 -7.62 1.75 -10.37
C THR A 109 -7.13 1.32 -8.99
N TRP A 110 -8.06 0.81 -8.17
CA TRP A 110 -7.71 0.14 -6.92
C TRP A 110 -7.38 -1.32 -7.16
N TYR A 111 -6.28 -1.76 -6.58
CA TYR A 111 -5.83 -3.13 -6.57
C TYR A 111 -5.80 -3.62 -5.13
N ASP A 112 -6.75 -4.48 -4.79
CA ASP A 112 -6.77 -5.15 -3.50
C ASP A 112 -5.56 -6.09 -3.41
N LEU A 113 -4.88 -6.04 -2.29
CA LEU A 113 -3.77 -6.89 -1.99
C LEU A 113 -4.22 -7.92 -0.96
N PRO A 114 -3.83 -9.20 -1.12
CA PRO A 114 -4.23 -10.24 -0.19
C PRO A 114 -3.75 -9.88 1.23
N GLY A 115 -4.69 -9.80 2.16
CA GLY A 115 -4.42 -9.51 3.57
C GLY A 115 -3.66 -10.65 4.25
N SER A 116 -3.00 -10.33 5.36
CA SER A 116 -2.32 -11.33 6.18
C SER A 116 -3.34 -12.26 6.82
N ILE A 117 -3.26 -13.55 6.52
CA ILE A 117 -3.85 -14.60 7.36
C ILE A 117 -3.28 -14.41 8.78
N PRO A 118 -4.07 -14.52 9.86
CA PRO A 118 -3.55 -14.48 11.22
C PRO A 118 -2.41 -15.50 11.36
N LEU A 119 -1.26 -15.08 11.90
CA LEU A 119 -0.22 -16.05 12.26
C LEU A 119 -0.80 -17.02 13.30
N PRO A 120 -0.63 -18.35 13.12
CA PRO A 120 -1.07 -19.36 14.08
C PRO A 120 -0.38 -19.21 15.44
#